data_AF-A0A953EX87-F1
#
_entry.id   AF-A0A953EX87-F1
#
_cell.length_a   1.000
_cell.length_b   1.000
_cell.length_c   1.000
_cell.angle_alpha   90.00
_cell.angle_beta   90.00
_cell.angle_gamma   90.00
#
_symmetry.space_group_name_H-M   'P 1'
#
loop_
_entity.id
_entity.type
_entity.pdbx_description
1 polymer ?
#
loop_
_entity_poly.entity_id
_entity_poly.type
_entity_poly.pdbx_seq_one_letter_code
_entity_poly.pdbx_strand_id
1 'polypeptide(L)'
;MPLTQTSKITLARLCAAVAILAVALVMTLGGLSILETERLRVHPSERSVADAIRRLGGAYRAVGKDDWHITSVWLENTRTTDHDLEAILQLNYVEFLDVANTKITDASLGAIFAHKSIRVLRVAGSDISREGLQAAWDKSGKRISLDD
;
A
#
# COMPACT_ATOMS: atom_id res chain seq x y z
N MET A 1 31.00 65.25 8.35
CA MET A 1 31.25 64.05 9.20
C MET A 1 30.76 62.82 8.45
N PRO A 2 31.64 61.89 8.05
CA PRO A 2 31.23 60.68 7.32
C PRO A 2 30.57 59.68 8.28
N LEU A 3 29.42 59.15 7.90
CA LEU A 3 28.77 58.03 8.61
C LEU A 3 29.69 56.81 8.53
N THR A 4 30.15 56.35 9.69
CA THR A 4 31.15 55.30 9.87
C THR A 4 30.66 53.96 9.32
N GLN A 5 31.53 53.33 8.52
CA GLN A 5 31.40 52.01 7.88
C GLN A 5 30.96 50.89 8.85
N THR A 6 31.18 51.09 10.14
CA THR A 6 30.77 50.23 11.26
C THR A 6 29.25 50.03 11.35
N SER A 7 28.45 51.06 11.03
CA SER A 7 26.98 50.98 11.09
C SER A 7 26.39 50.04 10.02
N LYS A 8 26.96 50.02 8.82
CA LYS A 8 26.55 49.14 7.71
C LYS A 8 26.89 47.67 7.98
N ILE A 9 28.04 47.41 8.62
CA ILE A 9 28.48 46.06 8.99
C ILE A 9 27.59 45.48 10.11
N THR A 10 27.19 46.29 11.09
CA THR A 10 26.28 45.86 12.16
C THR A 10 24.89 45.56 11.62
N LEU A 11 24.36 46.37 10.68
CA LEU A 11 23.07 46.11 10.04
C LEU A 11 23.09 44.81 9.21
N ALA A 12 24.15 44.58 8.45
CA ALA A 12 24.30 43.36 7.64
C ALA A 12 24.37 42.09 8.51
N ARG A 13 25.07 42.16 9.66
CA ARG A 13 25.13 41.07 10.65
C ARG A 13 23.79 40.83 11.33
N LEU A 14 23.02 41.88 11.60
CA LEU A 14 21.68 41.79 12.18
C LEU A 14 20.69 41.15 11.20
N CYS A 15 20.72 41.53 9.91
CA CYS A 15 19.92 40.90 8.87
C CYS A 15 20.25 39.41 8.67
N ALA A 16 21.54 39.05 8.68
CA ALA A 16 21.98 37.66 8.57
C ALA A 16 21.52 36.81 9.78
N ALA A 17 21.62 37.34 10.99
CA ALA A 17 21.17 36.66 12.20
C ALA A 17 19.64 36.45 12.22
N VAL A 18 18.85 37.44 11.79
CA VAL A 18 17.39 37.34 11.69
C VAL A 18 16.96 36.34 10.61
N ALA A 19 17.65 36.29 9.47
CA ALA A 19 17.38 35.32 8.41
C ALA A 19 17.65 33.87 8.87
N ILE A 20 18.75 33.64 9.61
CA ILE A 20 19.07 32.31 10.16
C ILE A 20 18.02 31.89 11.21
N LEU A 21 17.57 32.81 12.06
CA LEU A 21 16.54 32.53 13.06
C LEU A 21 15.19 32.16 12.43
N ALA A 22 14.81 32.83 11.34
CA ALA A 22 13.57 32.56 10.62
C ALA A 22 13.60 31.19 9.91
N VAL A 23 14.72 30.82 9.30
CA VAL A 23 14.91 29.48 8.69
C VAL A 23 14.88 28.38 9.75
N ALA A 24 15.52 28.60 10.90
CA ALA A 24 15.49 27.65 12.02
C ALA A 24 14.08 27.47 12.60
N LEU A 25 13.29 28.54 12.70
CA LEU A 25 11.90 28.49 13.15
C LEU A 25 10.99 27.77 12.14
N VAL A 26 11.21 27.94 10.84
CA VAL A 26 10.51 27.18 9.79
C VAL A 26 10.89 25.69 9.83
N MET A 27 12.15 25.36 10.15
CA MET A 27 12.60 23.97 10.29
C MET A 27 12.10 23.31 11.58
N THR A 28 11.90 24.06 12.66
CA THR A 28 11.32 23.51 13.91
C THR A 28 9.80 23.44 13.84
N LEU A 29 9.10 24.43 13.27
CA LEU A 29 7.64 24.40 13.10
C LEU A 29 7.21 23.48 11.95
N GLY A 30 8.00 23.39 10.88
CA GLY A 30 7.77 22.46 9.77
C GLY A 30 8.30 21.05 10.04
N GLY A 31 9.35 20.91 10.85
CA GLY A 31 9.90 19.60 11.26
C GLY A 31 9.10 18.91 12.35
N LEU A 32 8.37 19.66 13.20
CA LEU A 32 7.53 19.08 14.25
C LEU A 32 6.20 18.50 13.72
N SER A 33 5.85 18.76 12.45
CA SER A 33 4.66 18.17 11.81
C SER A 33 4.96 16.97 10.90
N ILE A 34 6.24 16.59 10.71
CA ILE A 34 6.63 15.48 9.82
C ILE A 34 7.00 14.21 10.60
N LEU A 35 7.14 14.29 11.93
CA LEU A 35 7.45 13.14 12.79
C LEU A 35 6.21 12.50 13.43
N GLU A 36 5.02 12.71 12.85
CA GLU A 36 3.78 12.07 13.30
C GLU A 36 3.21 11.08 12.28
N THR A 37 4.09 10.48 11.47
CA THR A 37 3.70 9.47 10.47
C THR A 37 4.30 8.08 10.68
N GLU A 38 4.77 7.78 11.91
CA GLU A 38 5.19 6.43 12.30
C GLU A 38 4.35 5.87 13.44
N ARG A 39 3.03 5.86 13.24
CA ARG A 39 2.20 4.82 13.87
C ARG A 39 1.38 4.17 12.76
N LEU A 40 1.98 3.16 12.12
CA LEU A 40 1.23 2.02 11.61
C LEU A 40 0.30 1.57 12.76
N ARG A 41 -0.95 2.00 12.63
CA ARG A 41 -2.08 1.63 13.49
C ARG A 41 -2.91 0.74 12.58
N VAL A 42 -3.39 -0.40 13.07
CA VAL A 42 -4.28 -1.30 12.32
C VAL A 42 -5.24 -0.48 11.52
N HIS A 43 -5.12 -0.59 10.20
CA HIS A 43 -5.86 0.28 9.31
C HIS A 43 -7.35 -0.04 9.49
N PRO A 44 -8.19 0.92 9.92
CA PRO A 44 -9.63 0.73 9.97
C PRO A 44 -10.21 0.23 8.63
N SER A 45 -9.49 0.43 7.52
CA SER A 45 -9.87 -0.11 6.20
C SER A 45 -9.76 -1.64 6.12
N GLU A 46 -8.77 -2.30 6.74
CA GLU A 46 -8.62 -3.76 6.62
C GLU A 46 -9.76 -4.50 7.33
N ARG A 47 -10.34 -3.90 8.37
CA ARG A 47 -11.58 -4.41 8.99
C ARG A 47 -12.74 -4.45 8.00
N SER A 48 -12.93 -3.37 7.22
CA SER A 48 -14.00 -3.34 6.22
C SER A 48 -13.77 -4.37 5.11
N VAL A 49 -12.52 -4.60 4.71
CA VAL A 49 -12.17 -5.63 3.73
C VAL A 49 -12.35 -7.04 4.31
N ALA A 50 -11.98 -7.27 5.57
CA ALA A 50 -12.23 -8.52 6.28
C ALA A 50 -13.73 -8.85 6.36
N ASP A 51 -14.57 -7.85 6.63
CA ASP A 51 -16.01 -8.03 6.64
C ASP A 51 -16.57 -8.30 5.24
N ALA A 52 -16.02 -7.64 4.20
CA ALA A 52 -16.37 -7.93 2.82
C ALA A 52 -16.02 -9.38 2.44
N ILE A 53 -14.81 -9.84 2.77
CA ILE A 53 -14.37 -11.23 2.55
C ILE A 53 -15.35 -12.22 3.22
N ARG A 54 -15.73 -11.96 4.48
CA ARG A 54 -16.72 -12.80 5.18
C ARG A 54 -18.09 -12.78 4.51
N ARG A 55 -18.56 -11.62 4.05
CA ARG A 55 -19.86 -11.49 3.34
C ARG A 55 -19.88 -12.24 2.01
N LEU A 56 -18.73 -12.36 1.35
CA LEU A 56 -18.57 -13.18 0.14
C LEU A 56 -18.56 -14.69 0.45
N GLY A 57 -18.52 -15.07 1.73
CA GLY A 57 -18.38 -16.47 2.17
C GLY A 57 -16.92 -16.94 2.22
N GLY A 58 -15.97 -16.03 2.07
CA GLY A 58 -14.55 -16.32 2.13
C GLY A 58 -13.98 -16.32 3.54
N ALA A 59 -12.72 -16.72 3.63
CA ALA A 59 -11.92 -16.69 4.85
C ALA A 59 -10.64 -15.88 4.63
N TYR A 60 -10.02 -15.46 5.74
CA TYR A 60 -8.73 -14.80 5.68
C TYR A 60 -7.88 -15.14 6.90
N ARG A 61 -6.57 -14.98 6.76
CA ARG A 61 -5.60 -15.02 7.85
C ARG A 61 -5.03 -13.63 8.01
N ALA A 62 -4.96 -13.19 9.27
CA ALA A 62 -4.27 -11.98 9.65
C ALA A 62 -3.11 -12.30 10.61
N VAL A 63 -2.07 -11.48 10.54
CA VAL A 63 -0.89 -11.58 11.42
C VAL A 63 -0.73 -10.26 12.17
N GLY A 64 -0.52 -10.34 13.48
CA GLY A 64 -0.43 -9.19 14.39
C GLY A 64 -1.53 -9.24 15.45
N LYS A 65 -1.30 -8.57 16.58
CA LYS A 65 -2.24 -8.50 17.71
C LYS A 65 -2.97 -7.14 17.70
N ASP A 66 -2.22 -6.11 18.06
CA ASP A 66 -2.70 -4.73 18.12
C ASP A 66 -2.48 -3.97 16.82
N ASP A 67 -1.62 -4.49 15.92
CA ASP A 67 -1.38 -4.05 14.53
C ASP A 67 -1.44 -5.23 13.54
N TRP A 68 -2.63 -5.77 13.28
CA TRP A 68 -2.82 -6.90 12.38
C TRP A 68 -3.00 -6.50 10.91
N HIS A 69 -2.45 -7.33 10.01
CA HIS A 69 -2.60 -7.23 8.57
C HIS A 69 -3.08 -8.53 7.96
N ILE A 70 -3.95 -8.47 6.94
CA ILE A 70 -4.36 -9.64 6.16
C ILE A 70 -3.20 -10.11 5.29
N THR A 71 -2.78 -11.35 5.49
CA THR A 71 -1.68 -11.97 4.75
C THR A 71 -2.15 -13.05 3.77
N SER A 72 -3.32 -13.62 4.01
CA SER A 72 -3.85 -14.71 3.18
C SER A 72 -5.35 -14.58 3.05
N VAL A 73 -5.86 -14.77 1.83
CA VAL A 73 -7.27 -14.67 1.50
C VAL A 73 -7.71 -15.91 0.73
N TRP A 74 -8.81 -16.52 1.20
CA TRP A 74 -9.45 -17.68 0.61
C TRP A 74 -10.86 -17.31 0.17
N LEU A 75 -11.09 -17.29 -1.14
CA LEU A 75 -12.39 -17.05 -1.75
C LEU A 75 -12.86 -18.28 -2.53
N GLU A 76 -12.27 -19.46 -2.30
CA GLU A 76 -12.62 -20.62 -3.10
C GLU A 76 -14.10 -20.97 -3.00
N ASN A 77 -14.70 -21.36 -4.13
CA ASN A 77 -16.13 -21.73 -4.22
C ASN A 77 -17.11 -20.61 -3.82
N THR A 78 -16.68 -19.34 -3.87
CA THR A 78 -17.55 -18.19 -3.66
C THR A 78 -18.08 -17.64 -4.99
N ARG A 79 -19.05 -16.71 -4.93
CA ARG A 79 -19.55 -15.99 -6.13
C ARG A 79 -18.76 -14.72 -6.45
N THR A 80 -17.53 -14.61 -5.95
CA THR A 80 -16.66 -13.44 -6.11
C THR A 80 -16.43 -13.12 -7.58
N THR A 81 -16.51 -11.82 -7.91
CA THR A 81 -16.25 -11.24 -9.23
C THR A 81 -15.04 -10.29 -9.20
N ASP A 82 -14.56 -9.86 -10.37
CA ASP A 82 -13.41 -8.94 -10.48
C ASP A 82 -13.58 -7.66 -9.65
N HIS A 83 -14.81 -7.13 -9.60
CA HIS A 83 -15.14 -5.94 -8.81
C HIS A 83 -14.97 -6.17 -7.30
N ASP A 84 -15.33 -7.35 -6.81
CA ASP A 84 -15.21 -7.69 -5.39
C ASP A 84 -13.74 -7.81 -4.96
N LEU A 85 -12.84 -8.08 -5.91
CA LEU A 85 -11.41 -8.24 -5.68
C LEU A 85 -10.66 -6.90 -5.56
N GLU A 86 -11.23 -5.79 -6.03
CA GLU A 86 -10.57 -4.47 -6.02
C GLU A 86 -10.10 -4.04 -4.62
N ALA A 87 -10.96 -4.20 -3.61
CA ALA A 87 -10.63 -3.82 -2.24
C ALA A 87 -9.57 -4.74 -1.62
N ILE A 88 -9.52 -6.01 -2.03
CA ILE A 88 -8.55 -7.00 -1.57
C ILE A 88 -7.17 -6.70 -2.15
N LEU A 89 -7.10 -6.25 -3.42
CA LEU A 89 -5.85 -5.89 -4.09
C LEU A 89 -5.26 -4.53 -3.64
N GLN A 90 -5.96 -3.81 -2.76
CA GLN A 90 -5.39 -2.64 -2.07
C GLN A 90 -4.65 -3.00 -0.77
N LEU A 91 -4.75 -4.25 -0.32
CA LEU A 91 -4.13 -4.72 0.92
C LEU A 91 -2.62 -4.94 0.73
N ASN A 92 -1.79 -4.15 1.40
CA ASN A 92 -0.34 -4.17 1.14
C ASN A 92 0.40 -5.47 1.49
N TYR A 93 -0.21 -6.36 2.27
CA TYR A 93 0.47 -7.51 2.89
C TYR A 93 -0.08 -8.88 2.46
N VAL A 94 -1.01 -8.94 1.51
CA VAL A 94 -1.53 -10.23 1.02
C VAL A 94 -0.45 -10.96 0.23
N GLU A 95 -0.03 -12.09 0.76
CA GLU A 95 0.98 -12.99 0.15
C GLU A 95 0.34 -14.19 -0.56
N PHE A 96 -0.83 -14.63 -0.07
CA PHE A 96 -1.57 -15.76 -0.63
C PHE A 96 -2.98 -15.32 -1.01
N LEU A 97 -3.38 -15.61 -2.25
CA LEU A 97 -4.72 -15.36 -2.76
C LEU A 97 -5.26 -16.62 -3.45
N ASP A 98 -6.34 -17.16 -2.92
CA ASP A 98 -7.11 -18.25 -3.54
C ASP A 98 -8.44 -17.73 -4.08
N VAL A 99 -8.58 -17.82 -5.41
CA VAL A 99 -9.80 -17.48 -6.15
C VAL A 99 -10.29 -18.67 -6.98
N ALA A 100 -9.97 -19.90 -6.55
CA ALA A 100 -10.41 -21.11 -7.23
C ALA A 100 -11.94 -21.24 -7.24
N ASN A 101 -12.52 -21.73 -8.35
CA ASN A 101 -13.97 -21.89 -8.52
C ASN A 101 -14.77 -20.60 -8.25
N THR A 102 -14.26 -19.46 -8.72
CA THR A 102 -14.93 -18.14 -8.65
C THR A 102 -15.21 -17.58 -10.05
N LYS A 103 -15.81 -16.39 -10.15
CA LYS A 103 -16.07 -15.68 -11.41
C LYS A 103 -15.02 -14.62 -11.73
N ILE A 104 -13.81 -14.79 -11.22
CA ILE A 104 -12.66 -13.93 -11.55
C ILE A 104 -12.23 -14.22 -12.99
N THR A 105 -11.93 -13.16 -13.75
CA THR A 105 -11.54 -13.25 -15.17
C THR A 105 -10.14 -12.72 -15.42
N ASP A 106 -9.69 -12.78 -16.68
CA ASP A 106 -8.42 -12.23 -17.15
C ASP A 106 -8.25 -10.74 -16.84
N ALA A 107 -9.35 -9.99 -16.64
CA ALA A 107 -9.32 -8.57 -16.34
C ALA A 107 -8.58 -8.27 -15.02
N SER A 108 -8.69 -9.16 -14.03
CA SER A 108 -8.05 -9.00 -12.72
C SER A 108 -6.56 -9.35 -12.72
N LEU A 109 -6.09 -10.14 -13.70
CA LEU A 109 -4.70 -10.63 -13.71
C LEU A 109 -3.67 -9.51 -13.69
N GLY A 110 -3.92 -8.42 -14.41
CA GLY A 110 -3.02 -7.26 -14.42
C GLY A 110 -2.78 -6.70 -13.02
N ALA A 111 -3.86 -6.54 -12.25
CA ALA A 111 -3.79 -6.02 -10.87
C ALA A 111 -3.21 -7.06 -9.90
N ILE A 112 -3.57 -8.34 -10.03
CA ILE A 112 -3.02 -9.43 -9.21
C ILE A 112 -1.50 -9.52 -9.37
N PHE A 113 -0.99 -9.49 -10.60
CA PHE A 113 0.45 -9.58 -10.87
C PHE A 113 1.23 -8.28 -10.58
N ALA A 114 0.55 -7.13 -10.61
CA ALA A 114 1.12 -5.86 -10.16
C ALA A 114 1.17 -5.73 -8.62
N HIS A 115 0.43 -6.57 -7.90
CA HIS A 115 0.40 -6.56 -6.45
C HIS A 115 1.80 -6.77 -5.85
N LYS A 116 2.16 -5.94 -4.86
CA LYS A 116 3.53 -5.88 -4.32
C LYS A 116 3.92 -7.15 -3.56
N SER A 117 2.94 -7.78 -2.92
CA SER A 117 3.19 -8.79 -1.90
C SER A 117 2.68 -10.19 -2.26
N ILE A 118 1.82 -10.34 -3.28
CA ILE A 118 1.32 -11.68 -3.64
C ILE A 118 2.51 -12.53 -4.10
N ARG A 119 2.58 -13.74 -3.55
CA ARG A 119 3.59 -14.77 -3.82
C ARG A 119 2.95 -16.07 -4.27
N VAL A 120 1.71 -16.34 -3.88
CA VAL A 120 1.00 -17.57 -4.25
C VAL A 120 -0.41 -17.20 -4.72
N LEU A 121 -0.79 -17.73 -5.88
CA LEU A 121 -2.07 -17.51 -6.52
C LEU A 121 -2.69 -18.85 -6.94
N ARG A 122 -3.91 -19.13 -6.50
CA ARG A 122 -4.73 -20.25 -6.96
C ARG A 122 -5.92 -19.75 -7.76
N VAL A 123 -6.07 -20.29 -8.97
CA VAL A 123 -7.08 -19.83 -9.95
C VAL A 123 -7.84 -21.00 -10.58
N ALA A 124 -7.63 -22.23 -10.10
CA ALA A 124 -8.24 -23.43 -10.66
C ALA A 124 -9.77 -23.31 -10.70
N GLY A 125 -10.38 -23.58 -11.85
CA GLY A 125 -11.84 -23.50 -12.01
C GLY A 125 -12.44 -22.07 -11.98
N SER A 126 -11.61 -21.02 -12.03
CA SER A 126 -12.08 -19.65 -12.30
C SER A 126 -12.30 -19.41 -13.79
N ASP A 127 -12.88 -18.25 -14.14
CA ASP A 127 -13.08 -17.80 -15.54
C ASP A 127 -11.80 -17.15 -16.15
N ILE A 128 -10.63 -17.39 -15.54
CA ILE A 128 -9.33 -17.03 -16.09
C ILE A 128 -8.96 -18.00 -17.22
N SER A 129 -8.63 -17.46 -18.39
CA SER A 129 -8.19 -18.27 -19.52
C SER A 129 -6.75 -18.75 -19.33
N ARG A 130 -6.41 -19.89 -19.95
CA ARG A 130 -5.03 -20.41 -19.94
C ARG A 130 -4.09 -19.40 -20.58
N GLU A 131 -4.53 -18.78 -21.67
CA GLU A 131 -3.76 -17.80 -22.43
C GLU A 131 -3.53 -16.52 -21.62
N GLY A 132 -4.57 -16.02 -20.95
CA GLY A 132 -4.50 -14.86 -20.06
C GLY A 132 -3.53 -15.09 -18.91
N LEU A 133 -3.66 -16.24 -18.23
CA LEU A 133 -2.76 -16.61 -17.14
C LEU A 133 -1.31 -16.75 -17.60
N GLN A 134 -1.06 -17.43 -18.72
CA GLN A 134 0.28 -17.59 -19.29
C GLN A 134 0.89 -16.23 -19.67
N ALA A 135 0.13 -15.36 -20.33
CA ALA A 135 0.60 -14.03 -20.72
C ALA A 135 0.93 -13.15 -19.51
N ALA A 136 0.12 -13.20 -18.44
CA ALA A 136 0.38 -12.47 -17.21
C ALA A 136 1.61 -13.02 -16.47
N TRP A 137 1.72 -14.35 -16.41
CA TRP A 137 2.85 -15.06 -15.82
C TRP A 137 4.18 -14.68 -16.47
N ASP A 138 4.26 -14.72 -17.80
CA ASP A 138 5.48 -14.43 -18.56
C ASP A 138 5.92 -12.97 -18.40
N LYS A 139 4.97 -12.02 -18.34
CA LYS A 139 5.27 -10.59 -18.10
C LYS A 139 5.76 -10.31 -16.68
N SER A 140 5.27 -11.06 -15.70
CA SER A 140 5.57 -10.81 -14.29
C SER A 140 6.94 -11.30 -13.82
N GLY A 141 7.71 -11.94 -14.71
CA GLY A 141 8.98 -12.58 -14.35
C GLY A 141 8.80 -13.76 -13.41
N LYS A 142 7.61 -14.40 -13.41
CA LYS A 142 7.31 -15.60 -12.60
C LYS A 142 7.52 -15.39 -11.08
N ARG A 143 7.24 -14.17 -10.60
CA ARG A 143 7.41 -13.79 -9.18
C ARG A 143 6.36 -14.38 -8.27
N ILE A 144 5.15 -14.52 -8.78
CA ILE A 144 4.07 -15.25 -8.12
C ILE A 144 4.31 -16.73 -8.40
N SER A 145 3.90 -17.64 -7.51
CA SER A 145 3.80 -19.07 -7.75
C SER A 145 2.34 -19.40 -8.06
N LEU A 146 2.10 -20.15 -9.14
CA LEU A 146 0.82 -20.81 -9.32
C LEU A 146 0.83 -22.07 -8.47
N ASP A 147 -0.24 -22.28 -7.73
CA ASP A 147 -0.44 -23.50 -6.94
C ASP A 147 -1.65 -24.24 -7.55
N ASP A 148 -1.48 -25.54 -7.74
CA ASP A 148 -2.36 -26.40 -8.54
C ASP A 148 -3.59 -26.89 -7.74
#